data_AF-A0A968DN97-F1
#
_entry.id   AF-A0A968DN97-F1
#
_cell.length_a   1.000
_cell.length_b   1.000
_cell.length_c   1.000
_cell.angle_alpha   90.00
_cell.angle_beta   90.00
_cell.angle_gamma   90.00
#
_symmetry.space_group_name_H-M   'P 1'
#
loop_
_entity.id
_entity.type
_entity.pdbx_description
1 polymer ?
#
loop_
_entity_poly.entity_id
_entity_poly.type
_entity_poly.pdbx_seq_one_letter_code
_entity_poly.pdbx_strand_id
1 'polypeptide(L)' 'NENALTLAKWLQENENVSWVSYTGLPDHPSHENAKKYLQEGKFGSVFTFGVKGGYDAARSFIENVELSSHL' A
#
# COMPACT_ATOMS: atom_id res chain seq x y z
N ASN A 1 -0.75 4.10 11.72
CA ASN A 1 0.65 3.67 11.54
C ASN A 1 1.23 4.63 10.53
N GLU A 2 2.23 5.41 10.93
CA GLU A 2 2.81 6.47 10.10
C GLU A 2 3.53 5.90 8.88
N ASN A 3 4.34 4.86 9.06
CA ASN A 3 5.12 4.24 7.98
C ASN A 3 4.23 3.73 6.84
N ALA A 4 3.17 2.99 7.16
CA ALA A 4 2.27 2.44 6.15
C ALA A 4 1.55 3.54 5.35
N LEU A 5 1.12 4.62 6.01
CA LEU A 5 0.49 5.75 5.34
C LEU A 5 1.49 6.50 4.45
N THR A 6 2.70 6.73 4.93
CA THR A 6 3.76 7.38 4.17
C THR A 6 4.14 6.58 2.93
N LEU A 7 4.31 5.26 3.06
CA LEU A 7 4.62 4.38 1.93
C LEU A 7 3.46 4.33 0.92
N ALA A 8 2.22 4.22 1.40
CA ALA A 8 1.03 4.16 0.54
C ALA A 8 0.88 5.43 -0.31
N LYS A 9 1.10 6.62 0.29
CA LYS A 9 1.10 7.89 -0.44
C LYS A 9 2.24 7.97 -1.46
N TRP A 10 3.45 7.60 -1.06
CA TRP A 10 4.59 7.58 -1.98
C TRP A 10 4.37 6.64 -3.17
N LEU A 11 3.75 5.48 -2.95
CA LEU A 11 3.39 4.55 -4.01
C LEU A 11 2.30 5.09 -4.94
N GLN A 12 1.35 5.90 -4.46
CA GLN A 12 0.33 6.52 -5.32
C GLN A 12 0.93 7.51 -6.32
N GLU A 13 2.02 8.17 -5.94
CA GLU A 13 2.73 9.14 -6.80
C GLU A 13 3.75 8.47 -7.73
N ASN A 14 4.08 7.20 -7.51
CA ASN A 14 5.09 6.50 -8.29
C ASN A 14 4.58 6.09 -9.67
N GLU A 15 5.28 6.52 -10.71
CA GLU A 15 4.90 6.23 -12.11
C GLU A 15 4.93 4.73 -12.47
N ASN A 16 5.61 3.89 -11.69
CA ASN A 16 5.69 2.45 -11.91
C ASN A 16 4.57 1.68 -11.17
N VAL A 17 3.70 2.38 -10.44
CA VAL A 17 2.58 1.80 -9.71
C VAL A 17 1.27 2.12 -10.42
N SER A 18 0.44 1.11 -10.60
CA SER A 18 -0.87 1.22 -11.26
C SER A 18 -1.97 1.68 -10.31
N TRP A 19 -1.93 1.19 -9.07
CA TRP A 19 -2.92 1.46 -8.05
C TRP A 19 -2.37 1.11 -6.66
N VAL A 20 -2.94 1.73 -5.62
CA VAL A 20 -2.68 1.45 -4.21
C VAL A 20 -4.00 1.23 -3.49
N SER A 21 -4.06 0.23 -2.62
CA SER A 21 -5.21 -0.10 -1.79
C SER A 21 -4.80 -0.11 -0.32
N TYR A 22 -5.12 0.98 0.37
CA TYR A 22 -4.88 1.13 1.81
C TYR A 22 -6.05 1.87 2.47
N THR A 23 -6.60 1.31 3.55
CA THR A 23 -7.74 1.89 4.27
C THR A 23 -7.44 3.24 4.93
N GLY A 24 -6.16 3.58 5.11
CA GLY A 24 -5.74 4.89 5.60
C GLY A 24 -5.71 5.99 4.54
N LEU A 25 -5.89 5.67 3.25
CA LEU A 25 -6.00 6.66 2.19
C LEU A 25 -7.46 7.18 2.08
N PRO A 26 -7.68 8.48 1.86
CA PRO A 26 -9.03 9.06 1.79
C PRO A 26 -9.89 8.55 0.63
N ASP A 27 -9.27 8.08 -0.44
CA ASP A 27 -9.91 7.57 -1.65
C ASP A 27 -10.30 6.09 -1.55
N HIS A 28 -9.87 5.38 -0.48
CA HIS A 28 -10.19 3.98 -0.29
C HIS A 28 -11.68 3.79 0.06
N PRO A 29 -12.43 2.88 -0.60
CA PRO A 29 -13.88 2.72 -0.39
C PRO A 29 -14.28 2.46 1.07
N SER A 30 -13.42 1.75 1.80
CA SER A 30 -13.63 1.43 3.22
C SER A 30 -13.02 2.46 4.19
N HIS A 31 -12.55 3.62 3.74
CA HIS A 31 -11.90 4.61 4.61
C HIS A 31 -12.82 5.08 5.75
N GLU A 32 -14.09 5.35 5.44
CA GLU A 32 -15.07 5.77 6.45
C GLU A 32 -15.40 4.66 7.45
N ASN A 33 -15.49 3.41 6.98
CA ASN A 33 -15.62 2.25 7.89
C ASN A 33 -14.37 2.09 8.75
N ALA A 34 -13.18 2.32 8.20
CA ALA A 34 -11.93 2.24 8.93
C ALA A 34 -11.84 3.33 10.01
N LYS A 35 -12.29 4.56 9.73
CA LYS A 35 -12.41 5.62 10.75
C LYS A 35 -13.36 5.24 11.89
N LYS A 36 -14.46 4.54 11.57
CA LYS A 36 -15.48 4.15 12.55
C LYS A 36 -15.01 3.00 13.46
N TYR A 37 -14.37 1.98 12.87
CA TYR A 37 -14.10 0.71 13.57
C TYR A 37 -12.66 0.57 14.07
N LEU A 38 -11.71 1.31 13.51
CA LEU A 38 -10.33 1.27 13.94
C LEU A 38 -10.04 2.41 14.93
N GLN A 39 -8.97 2.26 15.70
CA GLN A 39 -8.50 3.34 16.55
C GLN A 39 -8.16 4.56 15.69
N GLU A 40 -8.57 5.75 16.16
CA GLU A 40 -8.33 7.01 15.46
C GLU A 40 -6.84 7.17 15.08
N GLY A 41 -6.61 7.53 13.81
CA GLY A 41 -5.26 7.65 13.24
C GLY A 41 -4.51 6.32 13.03
N LYS A 42 -5.14 5.17 13.27
CA LYS A 42 -4.51 3.84 13.13
C LYS A 42 -5.27 2.93 12.17
N PHE A 43 -4.87 2.99 10.91
CA PHE A 43 -5.45 2.21 9.81
C PHE A 43 -4.75 0.86 9.54
N GLY A 44 -3.99 0.34 10.52
CA GLY A 44 -3.17 -0.86 10.34
C GLY A 44 -1.90 -0.62 9.51
N SER A 45 -1.15 -1.71 9.27
CA SER A 45 0.16 -1.69 8.59
C SER A 45 0.17 -2.47 7.26
N VAL A 46 -0.92 -3.17 6.96
CA VAL A 46 -1.05 -3.98 5.75
C VAL A 46 -1.77 -3.17 4.69
N PHE A 47 -1.22 -3.18 3.48
CA PHE A 47 -1.82 -2.59 2.30
C PHE A 47 -1.34 -3.37 1.07
N THR A 48 -2.00 -3.16 -0.06
CA THR A 48 -1.63 -3.78 -1.33
C THR A 48 -1.46 -2.72 -2.39
N PHE A 49 -0.65 -3.01 -3.41
CA PHE A 49 -0.48 -2.14 -4.57
C PHE A 49 -0.17 -2.99 -5.79
N GLY A 50 -0.48 -2.47 -6.97
CA GLY A 50 -0.20 -3.12 -8.24
C GLY A 50 0.95 -2.45 -8.97
N VAL A 51 1.99 -3.21 -9.32
CA VAL A 51 3.10 -2.73 -10.17
C VAL A 51 2.65 -2.69 -11.63
N LYS A 52 3.02 -1.64 -12.38
CA LYS A 52 2.80 -1.57 -13.83
C LYS A 52 3.65 -2.64 -14.52
N GLY A 53 3.09 -3.30 -15.55
CA GLY A 53 3.75 -4.43 -16.21
C GLY A 53 3.30 -5.81 -15.69
N GLY A 54 2.35 -5.86 -14.75
CA GLY A 54 1.67 -7.09 -14.38
C GLY A 54 2.54 -8.08 -13.59
N TYR A 55 2.33 -9.38 -13.83
CA TYR A 55 2.90 -10.46 -13.01
C TYR A 55 4.43 -10.46 -13.00
N ASP A 56 5.07 -10.36 -14.17
CA ASP A 56 6.53 -10.44 -14.26
C ASP A 56 7.21 -9.24 -13.60
N ALA A 57 6.63 -8.05 -13.74
CA ALA A 57 7.11 -6.85 -13.05
C ALA A 57 6.94 -6.95 -11.52
N ALA A 58 5.81 -7.49 -11.06
CA ALA A 58 5.59 -7.75 -9.63
C ALA A 58 6.56 -8.80 -9.08
N ARG A 59 6.83 -9.87 -9.84
CA ARG A 59 7.83 -10.89 -9.48
C ARG A 59 9.23 -10.28 -9.37
N SER A 60 9.65 -9.53 -10.39
CA SER A 60 10.95 -8.86 -10.38
C SER A 60 11.08 -7.89 -9.20
N PHE A 61 10.02 -7.13 -8.89
CA PHE A 61 9.99 -6.26 -7.71
C PHE A 61 10.23 -7.04 -6.41
N ILE A 62 9.54 -8.16 -6.21
CA ILE A 62 9.70 -9.00 -5.01
C ILE A 62 11.11 -9.58 -4.92
N GLU A 63 11.67 -10.07 -6.03
CA GLU A 63 13.02 -10.65 -6.06
C GLU A 63 14.13 -9.62 -5.78
N ASN A 64 13.88 -8.31 -6.00
CA ASN A 64 14.87 -7.24 -5.85
C ASN A 64 14.72 -6.41 -4.55
N VAL A 65 13.71 -6.69 -3.71
CA VAL A 65 13.57 -5.97 -2.43
C VAL A 65 14.50 -6.58 -1.39
N GLU A 66 15.49 -5.81 -0.92
CA GLU A 66 16.52 -6.32 0.00
C GLU A 66 16.15 -6.17 1.48
N LEU A 67 15.45 -5.09 1.83
CA LEU A 67 15.12 -4.78 3.22
C LEU A 67 13.88 -5.53 3.72
N SER A 68 12.96 -5.87 2.81
CA SER A 68 11.72 -6.57 3.14
C SER A 68 11.89 -8.06 2.93
N SER A 69 11.56 -8.87 3.94
CA SER A 69 11.63 -10.32 3.81
C SER A 69 10.53 -10.83 2.88
N HIS A 70 10.94 -11.59 1.87
CA HIS A 70 10.12 -12.53 1.12
C HIS A 70 10.69 -13.95 1.38
N LEU A 71 9.83 -14.97 1.44
CA LEU A 71 10.12 -16.30 2.01
C LEU A 71 11.35 -16.99 1.40
#